data_AF-A0A847ULZ1-F1
#
_entry.id   AF-A0A847ULZ1-F1
#
_cell.length_a   1.000
_cell.length_b   1.000
_cell.length_c   1.000
_cell.angle_alpha   90.00
_cell.angle_beta   90.00
_cell.angle_gamma   90.00
#
_symmetry.space_group_name_H-M   'P 1'
#
loop_
_entity.id
_entity.type
_entity.pdbx_description
1 polymer ?
#
loop_
_entity_poly.entity_id
_entity_poly.type
_entity_poly.pdbx_seq_one_letter_code
_entity_poly.pdbx_strand_id
1 'polypeptide(L)'
;METVIDIRSSGRPERFDRANADGLFGRKRRLQQPLGQYLEGAETPQYLAYNDRSGVVAAQGNNESLTPTDDYRAYLLATNVRVMFVVGDDDGDRTISLPYEDIVAVRCTSEFRTSTLEIVTVDEDRWAFECKGDLTPVRGFVDEATQVWTRTLTELDRAESQVEAAVTALDATDLDTAATHITAAQEALDNGRKCIEALEEGARAAIDGRHQSTQARIDTCQRRRHVSAGDAHRDTARRAWENRAYERAADAYARAKAEYERALAVPASEPPTEVITDARNAVEAEYTELLSAPVDAAQVAASAARAAADPAARATHWEDALDRYRTAYELDWGRDRRFDGDRASLRQALADIAVELVDAHRQAGRQALREVDDESKQDGSGPACDSAAAHFERAREVATELVPDRREPPADELAAASEQGVSVETEPKGR
;
A
#
# COMPACT_ATOMS: atom_id res chain seq x y z
N MET A 1 -33.93 50.11 -17.04
CA MET A 1 -34.12 48.69 -17.42
C MET A 1 -32.84 48.00 -17.03
N GLU A 2 -32.91 47.03 -16.13
CA GLU A 2 -31.72 46.33 -15.62
C GLU A 2 -31.09 45.51 -16.76
N THR A 3 -29.79 45.70 -16.93
CA THR A 3 -28.96 45.18 -18.02
C THR A 3 -27.92 44.18 -17.53
N VAL A 4 -27.80 44.06 -16.20
CA VAL A 4 -27.07 43.03 -15.47
C VAL A 4 -28.09 42.32 -14.58
N ILE A 5 -28.08 40.99 -14.58
CA ILE A 5 -29.05 40.15 -13.89
C ILE A 5 -28.28 39.09 -13.09
N ASP A 6 -28.53 39.03 -11.79
CA ASP A 6 -28.11 37.92 -10.94
C ASP A 6 -29.13 36.78 -11.03
N ILE A 7 -28.75 35.71 -11.71
CA ILE A 7 -29.64 34.58 -12.03
C ILE A 7 -29.96 33.79 -10.75
N ARG A 8 -29.06 33.80 -9.76
CA ARG A 8 -29.24 33.10 -8.48
C ARG A 8 -30.41 33.66 -7.67
N SER A 9 -30.53 34.99 -7.63
CA SER A 9 -31.55 35.67 -6.84
C SER A 9 -32.88 35.84 -7.56
N SER A 10 -32.89 35.75 -8.90
CA SER A 10 -34.09 35.98 -9.73
C SER A 10 -34.75 34.71 -10.27
N GLY A 11 -34.14 33.52 -10.08
CA GLY A 11 -34.50 32.32 -10.83
C GLY A 11 -34.14 32.47 -12.32
N ARG A 12 -34.20 31.39 -13.14
CA ARG A 12 -33.88 31.48 -14.57
C ARG A 12 -34.80 32.52 -15.24
N PRO A 13 -34.32 33.74 -15.59
CA PRO A 13 -35.21 34.84 -15.96
C PRO A 13 -35.89 34.54 -17.30
N GLU A 14 -37.11 35.04 -17.54
CA GLU A 14 -37.79 34.89 -18.85
C GLU A 14 -36.91 35.36 -20.03
N ARG A 15 -35.97 36.29 -19.79
CA ARG A 15 -35.00 36.76 -20.79
C ARG A 15 -33.95 35.73 -21.19
N PHE A 16 -33.61 34.79 -20.32
CA PHE A 16 -32.67 33.72 -20.60
C PHE A 16 -33.27 32.72 -21.59
N ASP A 17 -34.54 32.36 -21.41
CA ASP A 17 -35.27 31.44 -22.29
C ASP A 17 -35.84 32.13 -23.55
N ARG A 18 -36.09 33.45 -23.50
CA ARG A 18 -36.56 34.26 -24.64
C ARG A 18 -35.46 35.03 -25.38
N ALA A 19 -34.17 34.75 -25.14
CA ALA A 19 -33.09 35.42 -25.86
C ALA A 19 -33.19 35.24 -27.40
N ASN A 20 -33.89 34.18 -27.85
CA ASN A 20 -34.22 33.91 -29.25
C ASN A 20 -35.63 34.36 -29.68
N ALA A 21 -36.50 34.81 -28.76
CA ALA A 21 -37.92 35.04 -28.98
C ALA A 21 -38.36 36.48 -28.64
N ASP A 22 -38.69 37.22 -29.70
CA ASP A 22 -39.40 38.51 -29.74
C ASP A 22 -38.91 39.67 -28.86
N GLY A 23 -38.28 40.64 -29.53
CA GLY A 23 -38.07 41.98 -28.99
C GLY A 23 -39.41 42.70 -28.79
N LEU A 24 -39.66 43.15 -27.56
CA LEU A 24 -40.68 44.17 -27.29
C LEU A 24 -40.46 45.35 -28.25
N PHE A 25 -41.50 45.73 -29.00
CA PHE A 25 -41.56 46.86 -29.95
C PHE A 25 -41.04 46.66 -31.39
N GLY A 26 -41.09 45.43 -31.94
CA GLY A 26 -41.00 45.24 -33.40
C GLY A 26 -39.61 45.46 -34.01
N ARG A 27 -38.56 45.47 -33.19
CA ARG A 27 -37.16 45.33 -33.64
C ARG A 27 -36.69 43.94 -33.28
N LYS A 28 -36.23 43.17 -34.27
CA LYS A 28 -35.56 41.90 -34.04
C LYS A 28 -34.29 42.24 -33.26
N ARG A 29 -34.12 41.69 -32.06
CA ARG A 29 -32.92 41.80 -31.23
C ARG A 29 -32.73 40.43 -30.59
N ARG A 30 -32.38 39.47 -31.43
CA ARG A 30 -32.49 38.04 -31.14
C ARG A 30 -31.10 37.40 -31.22
N LEU A 31 -30.91 36.32 -30.47
CA LEU A 31 -29.96 35.27 -30.81
C LEU A 31 -30.66 34.25 -31.73
N GLN A 32 -29.89 33.49 -32.50
CA GLN A 32 -30.44 32.41 -33.31
C GLN A 32 -30.96 31.25 -32.46
N GLN A 33 -30.39 31.04 -31.27
CA GLN A 33 -30.81 30.01 -30.32
C GLN A 33 -30.89 30.54 -28.86
N PRO A 34 -31.67 29.89 -27.97
CA PRO A 34 -31.75 30.28 -26.57
C PRO A 34 -30.37 30.23 -25.89
N LEU A 35 -30.11 31.13 -24.94
CA LEU A 35 -28.84 31.18 -24.20
C LEU A 35 -28.50 29.84 -23.51
N GLY A 36 -29.51 29.08 -23.10
CA GLY A 36 -29.32 27.77 -22.47
C GLY A 36 -28.74 26.70 -23.38
N GLN A 37 -28.82 26.84 -24.71
CA GLN A 37 -28.24 25.87 -25.65
C GLN A 37 -26.73 26.03 -25.83
N TYR A 38 -26.15 27.12 -25.31
CA TYR A 38 -24.70 27.34 -25.27
C TYR A 38 -24.04 26.77 -24.02
N LEU A 39 -24.82 26.31 -23.03
CA LEU A 39 -24.29 25.76 -21.79
C LEU A 39 -24.15 24.25 -21.90
N GLU A 40 -23.07 23.72 -21.33
CA GLU A 40 -22.73 22.31 -21.45
C GLU A 40 -22.98 21.55 -20.14
N GLY A 41 -23.62 20.37 -20.23
CA GLY A 41 -23.77 19.45 -19.10
C GLY A 41 -24.41 20.10 -17.86
N ALA A 42 -23.61 20.20 -16.78
CA ALA A 42 -24.01 20.78 -15.49
C ALA A 42 -23.60 22.25 -15.31
N GLU A 43 -23.19 22.93 -16.39
CA GLU A 43 -22.86 24.35 -16.39
C GLU A 43 -24.11 25.19 -16.06
N THR A 44 -24.01 26.01 -15.01
CA THR A 44 -25.09 26.88 -14.53
C THR A 44 -24.68 28.34 -14.66
N PRO A 45 -25.54 29.18 -15.27
CA PRO A 45 -25.25 30.61 -15.41
C PRO A 45 -25.56 31.33 -14.09
N GLN A 46 -24.62 32.12 -13.60
CA GLN A 46 -24.72 32.84 -12.33
C GLN A 46 -25.07 34.31 -12.55
N TYR A 47 -24.46 34.92 -13.57
CA TYR A 47 -24.76 36.29 -14.00
C TYR A 47 -24.98 36.39 -15.50
N LEU A 48 -25.88 37.29 -15.89
CA LEU A 48 -26.15 37.65 -17.28
C LEU A 48 -26.07 39.18 -17.44
N ALA A 49 -25.23 39.65 -18.36
CA ALA A 49 -25.23 41.02 -18.83
C ALA A 49 -25.46 41.09 -20.34
N TYR A 50 -25.98 42.22 -20.84
CA TYR A 50 -26.16 42.40 -22.29
C TYR A 50 -25.91 43.84 -22.74
N ASN A 51 -25.46 43.99 -23.99
CA ASN A 51 -25.37 45.28 -24.68
C ASN A 51 -25.97 45.19 -26.09
N ASP A 52 -26.36 46.35 -26.61
CA ASP A 52 -27.09 46.45 -27.88
C ASP A 52 -26.20 46.75 -29.09
N ARG A 53 -24.95 47.21 -28.89
CA ARG A 53 -24.13 47.79 -29.97
C ARG A 53 -22.62 47.61 -29.77
N SER A 54 -22.15 47.70 -28.54
CA SER A 54 -20.71 47.69 -28.24
C SER A 54 -20.08 46.32 -28.48
N GLY A 55 -20.85 45.24 -28.36
CA GLY A 55 -20.35 43.90 -28.59
C GLY A 55 -19.33 43.47 -27.54
N VAL A 56 -18.32 42.73 -27.99
CA VAL A 56 -17.11 42.36 -27.23
C VAL A 56 -15.93 42.96 -27.97
N VAL A 57 -15.14 43.78 -27.29
CA VAL A 57 -13.98 44.43 -27.91
C VAL A 57 -12.72 43.69 -27.50
N ALA A 58 -11.94 43.25 -28.48
CA ALA A 58 -10.58 42.77 -28.25
C ALA A 58 -9.66 44.01 -28.13
N ALA A 59 -9.23 44.34 -26.92
CA ALA A 59 -8.46 45.56 -26.64
C ALA A 59 -6.98 45.42 -27.00
N GLN A 60 -6.41 44.20 -26.92
CA GLN A 60 -5.06 43.84 -27.34
C GLN A 60 -5.03 42.36 -27.75
N GLY A 61 -4.25 42.02 -28.78
CA GLY A 61 -4.11 40.67 -29.36
C GLY A 61 -4.30 40.64 -30.88
N ASN A 62 -4.14 39.47 -31.51
CA ASN A 62 -4.52 39.23 -32.92
C ASN A 62 -6.03 38.95 -33.07
N ASN A 63 -6.79 39.06 -31.98
CA ASN A 63 -8.20 38.69 -31.93
C ASN A 63 -9.10 39.80 -32.48
N GLU A 64 -10.15 39.37 -33.17
CA GLU A 64 -11.14 40.28 -33.78
C GLU A 64 -12.19 40.69 -32.75
N SER A 65 -12.56 41.98 -32.75
CA SER A 65 -13.69 42.47 -31.96
C SER A 65 -15.01 41.96 -32.56
N LEU A 66 -15.94 41.56 -31.70
CA LEU A 66 -17.25 41.01 -32.08
C LEU A 66 -18.34 42.04 -31.84
N THR A 67 -18.86 42.67 -32.88
CA THR A 67 -20.00 43.60 -32.77
C THR A 67 -21.28 42.97 -33.30
N PRO A 68 -22.42 43.08 -32.61
CA PRO A 68 -23.69 42.59 -33.13
C PRO A 68 -24.14 43.41 -34.34
N THR A 69 -24.77 42.76 -35.32
CA THR A 69 -25.49 43.42 -36.41
C THR A 69 -26.75 44.13 -35.89
N ASP A 70 -27.33 45.05 -36.69
CA ASP A 70 -28.34 46.03 -36.24
C ASP A 70 -29.57 45.42 -35.52
N ASP A 71 -29.91 44.17 -35.85
CA ASP A 71 -31.03 43.38 -35.32
C ASP A 71 -30.61 42.33 -34.26
N TYR A 72 -29.41 42.44 -33.69
CA TYR A 72 -28.84 41.47 -32.75
C TYR A 72 -28.27 42.15 -31.49
N ARG A 73 -27.80 41.33 -30.54
CA ARG A 73 -27.28 41.76 -29.24
C ARG A 73 -26.06 40.92 -28.85
N ALA A 74 -25.25 41.48 -27.95
CA ALA A 74 -24.20 40.75 -27.28
C ALA A 74 -24.57 40.46 -25.83
N TYR A 75 -24.25 39.26 -25.38
CA TYR A 75 -24.48 38.76 -24.02
C TYR A 75 -23.16 38.34 -23.39
N LEU A 76 -23.03 38.62 -22.10
CA LEU A 76 -22.00 38.09 -21.22
C LEU A 76 -22.68 37.17 -20.22
N LEU A 77 -22.22 35.92 -20.16
CA LEU A 77 -22.59 34.91 -19.18
C LEU A 77 -21.39 34.63 -18.29
N ALA A 78 -21.52 34.84 -16.99
CA ALA A 78 -20.59 34.28 -16.02
C ALA A 78 -21.24 33.02 -15.43
N THR A 79 -20.64 31.87 -15.67
CA THR A 79 -21.16 30.55 -15.26
C THR A 79 -20.35 30.02 -14.09
N ASN A 80 -20.67 28.84 -13.57
CA ASN A 80 -19.80 28.19 -12.61
C ASN A 80 -18.51 27.58 -13.22
N VAL A 81 -18.38 27.56 -14.55
CA VAL A 81 -17.23 26.96 -15.26
C VAL A 81 -16.38 28.00 -16.00
N ARG A 82 -17.00 29.04 -16.57
CA ARG A 82 -16.32 29.98 -17.47
C ARG A 82 -17.04 31.33 -17.55
N VAL A 83 -16.37 32.31 -18.15
CA VAL A 83 -17.04 33.47 -18.75
C VAL A 83 -17.25 33.21 -20.23
N MET A 84 -18.47 33.41 -20.71
CA MET A 84 -18.82 33.24 -22.12
C MET A 84 -19.45 34.50 -22.66
N PHE A 85 -19.00 34.92 -23.85
CA PHE A 85 -19.66 35.93 -24.63
C PHE A 85 -20.40 35.30 -25.80
N VAL A 86 -21.62 35.77 -26.06
CA VAL A 86 -22.44 35.36 -27.21
C VAL A 86 -22.87 36.62 -27.95
N VAL A 87 -22.44 36.76 -29.20
CA VAL A 87 -22.74 37.92 -30.05
C VAL A 87 -23.56 37.44 -31.24
N GLY A 88 -24.79 37.91 -31.33
CA GLY A 88 -25.65 37.58 -32.47
C GLY A 88 -25.18 38.25 -33.75
N ASP A 89 -25.22 37.50 -34.85
CA ASP A 89 -24.86 37.96 -36.20
C ASP A 89 -25.83 37.35 -37.23
N ASP A 90 -25.88 37.94 -38.42
CA ASP A 90 -26.72 37.48 -39.53
C ASP A 90 -26.29 36.10 -40.05
N ASP A 91 -24.99 35.79 -39.99
CA ASP A 91 -24.40 34.52 -40.43
C ASP A 91 -24.40 33.43 -39.35
N GLY A 92 -24.82 33.74 -38.13
CA GLY A 92 -24.72 32.83 -36.99
C GLY A 92 -24.31 33.54 -35.71
N ASP A 93 -24.80 33.08 -34.56
CA ASP A 93 -24.29 33.58 -33.28
C ASP A 93 -22.81 33.18 -33.10
N ARG A 94 -21.96 34.16 -32.76
CA ARG A 94 -20.53 33.96 -32.51
C ARG A 94 -20.27 33.90 -31.00
N THR A 95 -19.39 33.00 -30.58
CA THR A 95 -19.08 32.79 -29.15
C THR A 95 -17.61 32.93 -28.82
N ILE A 96 -17.30 33.51 -27.66
CA ILE A 96 -15.97 33.49 -27.04
C ILE A 96 -16.14 32.83 -25.67
N SER A 97 -15.36 31.79 -25.38
CA SER A 97 -15.38 31.05 -24.12
C SER A 97 -14.05 31.28 -23.41
N LEU A 98 -14.09 31.80 -22.19
CA LEU A 98 -12.93 32.05 -21.34
C LEU A 98 -13.06 31.18 -20.06
N PRO A 99 -12.45 29.99 -20.04
CA PRO A 99 -12.33 29.17 -18.84
C PRO A 99 -11.71 29.97 -17.69
N TYR A 100 -12.12 29.70 -16.45
CA TYR A 100 -11.57 30.43 -15.30
C TYR A 100 -10.07 30.21 -15.09
N GLU A 101 -9.54 29.08 -15.55
CA GLU A 101 -8.10 28.76 -15.53
C GLU A 101 -7.27 29.65 -16.46
N ASP A 102 -7.88 30.17 -17.54
CA ASP A 102 -7.19 31.03 -18.50
C ASP A 102 -7.23 32.51 -18.11
N ILE A 103 -8.04 32.89 -17.11
CA ILE A 103 -8.23 34.28 -16.70
C ILE A 103 -7.19 34.67 -15.65
N VAL A 104 -6.38 35.69 -15.94
CA VAL A 104 -5.33 36.22 -15.04
C VAL A 104 -5.81 37.44 -14.27
N ALA A 105 -6.64 38.28 -14.88
CA ALA A 105 -7.13 39.48 -14.23
C ALA A 105 -8.51 39.88 -14.74
N VAL A 106 -9.32 40.42 -13.82
CA VAL A 106 -10.64 40.97 -14.13
C VAL A 106 -10.73 42.36 -13.55
N ARG A 107 -11.05 43.35 -14.37
CA ARG A 107 -11.22 44.74 -13.96
C ARG A 107 -12.61 45.21 -14.31
N CYS A 108 -13.15 46.09 -13.49
CA CYS A 108 -14.40 46.78 -13.80
C CYS A 108 -14.16 48.27 -13.63
N THR A 109 -14.41 49.03 -14.69
CA THR A 109 -14.44 50.49 -14.66
C THR A 109 -15.88 50.95 -14.82
N SER A 110 -16.29 51.94 -14.03
CA SER A 110 -17.65 52.46 -14.05
C SER A 110 -17.62 53.93 -14.39
N GLU A 111 -18.30 54.30 -15.47
CA GLU A 111 -18.39 55.68 -15.96
C GLU A 111 -19.86 56.08 -16.07
N PHE A 112 -20.31 56.93 -15.13
CA PHE A 112 -21.66 57.49 -15.07
C PHE A 112 -22.82 56.47 -15.10
N ARG A 113 -23.22 55.99 -16.30
CA ARG A 113 -24.33 55.04 -16.53
C ARG A 113 -23.89 53.72 -17.18
N THR A 114 -22.62 53.61 -17.54
CA THR A 114 -22.03 52.43 -18.16
C THR A 114 -20.95 51.85 -17.25
N SER A 115 -20.77 50.55 -17.33
CA SER A 115 -19.61 49.88 -16.76
C SER A 115 -18.99 48.98 -17.82
N THR A 116 -17.67 48.83 -17.75
CA THR A 116 -16.88 48.02 -18.65
C THR A 116 -16.16 46.96 -17.82
N LEU A 117 -16.42 45.69 -18.14
CA LEU A 117 -15.67 44.57 -17.60
C LEU A 117 -14.52 44.25 -18.57
N GLU A 118 -13.30 44.30 -18.08
CA GLU A 118 -12.11 43.89 -18.81
C GLU A 118 -11.59 42.57 -18.24
N ILE A 119 -11.35 41.59 -19.10
CA ILE A 119 -10.78 40.28 -18.75
C ILE A 119 -9.46 40.13 -19.49
N VAL A 120 -8.41 39.79 -18.75
CA VAL A 120 -7.08 39.49 -19.29
C VAL A 120 -6.83 38.00 -19.14
N THR A 121 -6.40 37.36 -20.22
CA THR A 121 -6.09 35.93 -20.24
C THR A 121 -4.58 35.65 -20.11
N VAL A 122 -4.21 34.38 -19.94
CA VAL A 122 -2.82 33.91 -19.88
C VAL A 122 -2.03 34.22 -21.16
N ASP A 123 -2.70 34.25 -22.32
CA ASP A 123 -2.10 34.60 -23.62
C ASP A 123 -1.97 36.12 -23.83
N GLU A 124 -2.16 36.90 -22.76
CA GLU A 124 -2.17 38.36 -22.75
C GLU A 124 -3.32 39.01 -23.56
N ASP A 125 -4.25 38.21 -24.10
CA ASP A 125 -5.44 38.73 -24.78
C ASP A 125 -6.34 39.49 -23.79
N ARG A 126 -6.86 40.63 -24.24
CA ARG A 126 -7.72 41.51 -23.44
C ARG A 126 -9.10 41.64 -24.06
N TRP A 127 -10.11 41.24 -23.31
CA TRP A 127 -11.51 41.30 -23.71
C TRP A 127 -12.25 42.35 -22.88
N ALA A 128 -12.91 43.30 -23.55
CA ALA A 128 -13.71 44.33 -22.90
C ALA A 128 -15.18 44.20 -23.28
N PHE A 129 -16.04 44.21 -22.27
CA PHE A 129 -17.49 44.20 -22.42
C PHE A 129 -18.11 45.37 -21.68
N GLU A 130 -18.62 46.34 -22.45
CA GLU A 130 -19.33 47.49 -21.91
C GLU A 130 -20.83 47.22 -21.90
N CYS A 131 -21.50 47.50 -20.79
CA CYS A 131 -22.96 47.58 -20.76
C CYS A 131 -23.46 48.75 -19.91
N LYS A 132 -24.73 49.10 -20.11
CA LYS A 132 -25.42 49.96 -19.13
C LYS A 132 -25.58 49.15 -17.84
N GLY A 133 -25.62 49.77 -16.68
CA GLY A 133 -25.75 49.04 -15.39
C GLY A 133 -24.40 48.70 -14.75
N ASP A 134 -24.45 48.02 -13.60
CA ASP A 134 -23.29 47.78 -12.74
C ASP A 134 -22.73 46.35 -12.89
N LEU A 135 -21.55 46.23 -13.49
CA LEU A 135 -20.82 44.95 -13.65
C LEU A 135 -19.96 44.59 -12.42
N THR A 136 -19.94 45.41 -11.36
CA THR A 136 -19.15 45.13 -10.15
C THR A 136 -19.46 43.75 -9.52
N PRO A 137 -20.73 43.30 -9.43
CA PRO A 137 -21.04 41.95 -8.93
C PRO A 137 -20.50 40.84 -9.83
N VAL A 138 -20.54 41.03 -11.16
CA VAL A 138 -20.00 40.08 -12.15
C VAL A 138 -18.49 39.97 -11.98
N ARG A 139 -17.79 41.11 -11.86
CA ARG A 139 -16.34 41.15 -11.57
C ARG A 139 -16.01 40.38 -10.30
N GLY A 140 -16.75 40.63 -9.21
CA GLY A 140 -16.53 39.97 -7.92
C GLY A 140 -16.65 38.45 -8.01
N PHE A 141 -17.67 37.97 -8.71
CA PHE A 141 -17.87 36.54 -8.92
C PHE A 141 -16.79 35.90 -9.79
N VAL A 142 -16.42 36.53 -10.92
CA VAL A 142 -15.38 36.01 -11.82
C VAL A 142 -14.02 35.98 -11.10
N ASP A 143 -13.68 37.02 -10.33
CA ASP A 143 -12.45 37.09 -9.53
C ASP A 143 -12.39 35.97 -8.47
N GLU A 144 -13.50 35.74 -7.75
CA GLU A 144 -13.61 34.64 -6.78
C GLU A 144 -13.49 33.26 -7.46
N ALA A 145 -14.19 33.06 -8.57
CA ALA A 145 -14.14 31.81 -9.32
C ALA A 145 -12.73 31.51 -9.85
N THR A 146 -12.05 32.50 -10.44
CA THR A 146 -10.64 32.37 -10.87
C THR A 146 -9.72 32.00 -9.71
N GLN A 147 -9.90 32.58 -8.51
CA GLN A 147 -9.11 32.23 -7.33
C GLN A 147 -9.34 30.78 -6.88
N VAL A 148 -10.60 30.33 -6.86
CA VAL A 148 -10.97 28.94 -6.54
C VAL A 148 -10.35 27.96 -7.55
N TRP A 149 -10.43 28.27 -8.85
CA TRP A 149 -9.83 27.45 -9.91
C TRP A 149 -8.31 27.38 -9.80
N THR A 150 -7.64 28.52 -9.63
CA THR A 150 -6.18 28.58 -9.45
C THR A 150 -5.74 27.72 -8.28
N ARG A 151 -6.44 27.80 -7.14
CA ARG A 151 -6.12 26.98 -5.95
C ARG A 151 -6.37 25.49 -6.22
N THR A 152 -7.45 25.15 -6.90
CA THR A 152 -7.79 23.76 -7.25
C THR A 152 -6.71 23.15 -8.14
N LEU A 153 -6.29 23.86 -9.20
CA LEU A 153 -5.25 23.41 -10.12
C LEU A 153 -3.88 23.29 -9.41
N THR A 154 -3.55 24.24 -8.54
CA THR A 154 -2.31 24.17 -7.74
C THR A 154 -2.25 22.90 -6.88
N GLU A 155 -3.37 22.53 -6.24
CA GLU A 155 -3.44 21.30 -5.44
C GLU A 155 -3.40 20.03 -6.32
N LEU A 156 -3.98 20.07 -7.52
CA LEU A 156 -3.88 18.95 -8.48
C LEU A 156 -2.45 18.76 -8.99
N ASP A 157 -1.77 19.85 -9.38
CA ASP A 157 -0.37 19.82 -9.79
C ASP A 157 0.52 19.29 -8.66
N ARG A 158 0.22 19.69 -7.42
CA ARG A 158 0.88 19.16 -6.22
C ARG A 158 0.62 17.66 -6.07
N ALA A 159 -0.61 17.20 -6.21
CA ALA A 159 -0.95 15.77 -6.12
C ALA A 159 -0.21 14.95 -7.18
N GLU A 160 -0.19 15.42 -8.43
CA GLU A 160 0.53 14.78 -9.53
C GLU A 160 2.04 14.73 -9.29
N SER A 161 2.63 15.82 -8.79
CA SER A 161 4.05 15.86 -8.42
C SER A 161 4.38 14.86 -7.30
N GLN A 162 3.49 14.71 -6.31
CA GLN A 162 3.67 13.75 -5.23
C GLN A 162 3.52 12.30 -5.74
N VAL A 163 2.63 12.04 -6.69
CA VAL A 163 2.53 10.72 -7.35
C VAL A 163 3.85 10.38 -8.05
N GLU A 164 4.46 11.30 -8.77
CA GLU A 164 5.75 11.08 -9.45
C GLU A 164 6.90 10.80 -8.46
N ALA A 165 6.92 11.52 -7.35
CA ALA A 165 7.86 11.26 -6.27
C ALA A 165 7.63 9.88 -5.63
N ALA A 166 6.37 9.47 -5.44
CA ALA A 166 6.03 8.14 -4.95
C ALA A 166 6.49 7.03 -5.90
N VAL A 167 6.31 7.20 -7.22
CA VAL A 167 6.80 6.25 -8.23
C VAL A 167 8.32 6.12 -8.14
N THR A 168 9.04 7.24 -8.07
CA THR A 168 10.51 7.24 -7.95
C THR A 168 10.98 6.50 -6.69
N ALA A 169 10.30 6.72 -5.56
CA ALA A 169 10.61 6.03 -4.30
C ALA A 169 10.31 4.52 -4.38
N LEU A 170 9.21 4.11 -5.03
CA LEU A 170 8.88 2.71 -5.26
C LEU A 170 9.92 2.00 -6.14
N ASP A 171 10.39 2.66 -7.20
CA ASP A 171 11.42 2.12 -8.09
C ASP A 171 12.77 1.98 -7.35
N ALA A 172 13.03 2.83 -6.35
CA ALA A 172 14.16 2.72 -5.43
C ALA A 172 13.94 1.74 -4.25
N THR A 173 12.78 1.08 -4.18
CA THR A 173 12.37 0.19 -3.07
C THR A 173 12.31 0.89 -1.69
N ASP A 174 12.14 2.22 -1.68
CA ASP A 174 11.97 3.01 -0.45
C ASP A 174 10.49 3.16 -0.11
N LEU A 175 9.97 2.19 0.65
CA LEU A 175 8.54 2.06 0.95
C LEU A 175 8.01 3.13 1.90
N ASP A 176 8.87 3.65 2.80
CA ASP A 176 8.49 4.68 3.77
C ASP A 176 8.39 6.06 3.10
N THR A 177 9.36 6.39 2.24
CA THR A 177 9.32 7.59 1.41
C THR A 177 8.14 7.53 0.43
N ALA A 178 7.90 6.38 -0.20
CA ALA A 178 6.72 6.19 -1.05
C ALA A 178 5.40 6.40 -0.28
N ALA A 179 5.27 5.87 0.94
CA ALA A 179 4.07 6.05 1.78
C ALA A 179 3.80 7.53 2.10
N THR A 180 4.87 8.29 2.38
CA THR A 180 4.79 9.72 2.67
C THR A 180 4.26 10.48 1.46
N HIS A 181 4.81 10.24 0.28
CA HIS A 181 4.37 10.89 -0.96
C HIS A 181 2.94 10.50 -1.37
N ILE A 182 2.57 9.24 -1.23
CA ILE A 182 1.19 8.78 -1.48
C ILE A 182 0.19 9.52 -0.58
N THR A 183 0.51 9.65 0.71
CA THR A 183 -0.37 10.36 1.67
C THR A 183 -0.48 11.84 1.29
N ALA A 184 0.64 12.48 0.98
CA ALA A 184 0.65 13.88 0.54
C ALA A 184 -0.11 14.10 -0.78
N ALA A 185 -0.06 13.13 -1.70
CA ALA A 185 -0.83 13.16 -2.95
C ALA A 185 -2.34 13.10 -2.67
N GLN A 186 -2.78 12.20 -1.79
CA GLN A 186 -4.19 12.08 -1.42
C GLN A 186 -4.71 13.35 -0.72
N GLU A 187 -3.92 13.91 0.21
CA GLU A 187 -4.26 15.15 0.90
C GLU A 187 -4.41 16.32 -0.07
N ALA A 188 -3.48 16.47 -1.02
CA ALA A 188 -3.54 17.51 -2.03
C ALA A 188 -4.78 17.33 -2.94
N LEU A 189 -5.04 16.11 -3.41
CA LEU A 189 -6.22 15.82 -4.23
C LEU A 189 -7.53 16.14 -3.50
N ASP A 190 -7.64 15.74 -2.23
CA ASP A 190 -8.80 16.05 -1.38
C ASP A 190 -8.96 17.56 -1.13
N ASN A 191 -7.85 18.29 -0.97
CA ASN A 191 -7.87 19.75 -0.82
C ASN A 191 -8.33 20.45 -2.10
N GLY A 192 -7.86 20.01 -3.27
CA GLY A 192 -8.33 20.50 -4.57
C GLY A 192 -9.83 20.31 -4.73
N ARG A 193 -10.34 19.11 -4.41
CA ARG A 193 -11.79 18.83 -4.44
C ARG A 193 -12.60 19.74 -3.53
N LYS A 194 -12.14 19.96 -2.29
CA LYS A 194 -12.83 20.87 -1.34
C LYS A 194 -12.88 22.32 -1.84
N CYS A 195 -11.86 22.76 -2.57
CA CYS A 195 -11.84 24.12 -3.12
C CYS A 195 -12.94 24.31 -4.16
N ILE A 196 -13.04 23.37 -5.11
CA ILE A 196 -13.97 23.48 -6.23
C ILE A 196 -15.44 23.26 -5.84
N GLU A 197 -15.73 22.64 -4.69
CA GLU A 197 -17.09 22.50 -4.14
C GLU A 197 -17.84 23.83 -4.03
N ALA A 198 -17.12 24.94 -3.84
CA ALA A 198 -17.69 26.28 -3.79
C ALA A 198 -18.33 26.75 -5.12
N LEU A 199 -17.94 26.15 -6.26
CA LEU A 199 -18.43 26.47 -7.60
C LEU A 199 -19.46 25.45 -8.12
N GLU A 200 -20.16 24.76 -7.22
CA GLU A 200 -21.29 23.87 -7.54
C GLU A 200 -20.90 22.67 -8.46
N GLU A 201 -21.88 22.06 -9.13
CA GLU A 201 -21.73 20.79 -9.86
C GLU A 201 -20.99 20.94 -11.20
N GLY A 202 -21.22 22.02 -11.94
CA GLY A 202 -20.61 22.24 -13.26
C GLY A 202 -19.09 22.35 -13.18
N ALA A 203 -18.57 23.07 -12.18
CA ALA A 203 -17.13 23.19 -11.95
C ALA A 203 -16.50 21.85 -11.54
N ARG A 204 -17.19 21.07 -10.69
CA ARG A 204 -16.78 19.72 -10.32
C ARG A 204 -16.71 18.80 -11.54
N ALA A 205 -17.73 18.81 -12.38
CA ALA A 205 -17.77 18.02 -13.61
C ALA A 205 -16.64 18.37 -14.59
N ALA A 206 -16.26 19.66 -14.67
CA ALA A 206 -15.19 20.11 -15.56
C ALA A 206 -13.79 19.57 -15.17
N ILE A 207 -13.53 19.34 -13.87
CA ILE A 207 -12.23 18.83 -13.38
C ILE A 207 -12.23 17.34 -13.03
N ASP A 208 -13.41 16.70 -13.02
CA ASP A 208 -13.62 15.33 -12.56
C ASP A 208 -12.72 14.32 -13.30
N GLY A 209 -12.55 14.46 -14.62
CA GLY A 209 -11.67 13.58 -15.39
C GLY A 209 -10.21 13.61 -14.93
N ARG A 210 -9.68 14.80 -14.63
CA ARG A 210 -8.31 14.96 -14.10
C ARG A 210 -8.21 14.43 -12.68
N HIS A 211 -9.20 14.70 -11.83
CA HIS A 211 -9.28 14.17 -10.48
C HIS A 211 -9.30 12.63 -10.47
N GLN A 212 -10.14 12.00 -11.29
CA GLN A 212 -10.23 10.54 -11.41
C GLN A 212 -8.93 9.92 -11.92
N SER A 213 -8.30 10.53 -12.93
CA SER A 213 -7.00 10.10 -13.44
C SER A 213 -5.93 10.14 -12.34
N THR A 214 -5.85 11.24 -11.59
CA THR A 214 -4.88 11.37 -10.48
C THR A 214 -5.19 10.40 -9.33
N GLN A 215 -6.45 10.21 -8.96
CA GLN A 215 -6.85 9.20 -7.96
C GLN A 215 -6.42 7.80 -8.40
N ALA A 216 -6.68 7.40 -9.65
CA ALA A 216 -6.28 6.09 -10.18
C ALA A 216 -4.76 5.88 -10.13
N ARG A 217 -3.96 6.94 -10.36
CA ARG A 217 -2.51 6.88 -10.19
C ARG A 217 -2.09 6.74 -8.72
N ILE A 218 -2.74 7.44 -7.80
CA ILE A 218 -2.51 7.29 -6.34
C ILE A 218 -2.81 5.86 -5.92
N ASP A 219 -3.96 5.31 -6.32
CA ASP A 219 -4.38 3.95 -6.00
C ASP A 219 -3.38 2.93 -6.58
N THR A 220 -2.88 3.15 -7.79
CA THR A 220 -1.82 2.31 -8.39
C THR A 220 -0.54 2.33 -7.56
N CYS A 221 -0.08 3.49 -7.09
CA CYS A 221 1.08 3.60 -6.21
C CYS A 221 0.84 2.92 -4.86
N GLN A 222 -0.33 3.08 -4.25
CA GLN A 222 -0.73 2.40 -3.01
C GLN A 222 -0.67 0.87 -3.16
N ARG A 223 -1.27 0.36 -4.23
CA ARG A 223 -1.32 -1.06 -4.54
C ARG A 223 0.09 -1.63 -4.76
N ARG A 224 0.92 -0.98 -5.57
CA ARG A 224 2.33 -1.36 -5.78
C ARG A 224 3.11 -1.39 -4.47
N ARG A 225 2.97 -0.36 -3.62
CA ARG A 225 3.65 -0.29 -2.32
C ARG A 225 3.32 -1.50 -1.44
N HIS A 226 2.04 -1.85 -1.34
CA HIS A 226 1.59 -3.00 -0.54
C HIS A 226 2.14 -4.33 -1.09
N VAL A 227 2.18 -4.51 -2.42
CA VAL A 227 2.82 -5.69 -3.03
C VAL A 227 4.30 -5.76 -2.66
N SER A 228 5.06 -4.68 -2.84
CA SER A 228 6.49 -4.63 -2.50
C SER A 228 6.74 -4.88 -1.00
N ALA A 229 5.87 -4.38 -0.12
CA ALA A 229 5.95 -4.64 1.32
C ALA A 229 5.69 -6.12 1.64
N GLY A 230 4.72 -6.74 0.97
CA GLY A 230 4.44 -8.17 1.04
C GLY A 230 5.65 -9.01 0.65
N ASP A 231 6.29 -8.69 -0.47
CA ASP A 231 7.49 -9.36 -0.96
C ASP A 231 8.67 -9.23 0.04
N ALA A 232 8.92 -8.03 0.57
CA ALA A 232 9.98 -7.80 1.55
C ALA A 232 9.75 -8.60 2.85
N HIS A 233 8.51 -8.72 3.31
CA HIS A 233 8.16 -9.54 4.46
C HIS A 233 8.31 -11.04 4.17
N ARG A 234 7.94 -11.51 2.97
CA ARG A 234 8.17 -12.89 2.55
C ARG A 234 9.66 -13.24 2.52
N ASP A 235 10.49 -12.36 1.98
CA ASP A 235 11.95 -12.55 1.97
C ASP A 235 12.54 -12.58 3.39
N THR A 236 12.05 -11.70 4.26
CA THR A 236 12.41 -11.72 5.69
C THR A 236 12.02 -13.04 6.35
N ALA A 237 10.83 -13.57 6.03
CA ALA A 237 10.34 -14.83 6.57
C ALA A 237 11.22 -16.00 6.13
N ARG A 238 11.55 -16.09 4.84
CA ARG A 238 12.41 -17.14 4.28
C ARG A 238 13.80 -17.14 4.93
N ARG A 239 14.44 -15.97 5.04
CA ARG A 239 15.74 -15.84 5.73
C ARG A 239 15.65 -16.24 7.21
N ALA A 240 14.56 -15.88 7.90
CA ALA A 240 14.37 -16.30 9.29
C ALA A 240 14.19 -17.82 9.40
N TRP A 241 13.46 -18.44 8.47
CA TRP A 241 13.28 -19.89 8.43
C TRP A 241 14.58 -20.64 8.14
N GLU A 242 15.38 -20.19 7.17
CA GLU A 242 16.72 -20.75 6.89
C GLU A 242 17.62 -20.77 8.14
N ASN A 243 17.47 -19.75 9.01
CA ASN A 243 18.20 -19.62 10.27
C ASN A 243 17.48 -20.30 11.46
N ARG A 244 16.46 -21.13 11.23
CA ARG A 244 15.63 -21.81 12.24
C ARG A 244 14.96 -20.86 13.25
N ALA A 245 14.83 -19.58 12.92
CA ALA A 245 14.10 -18.60 13.72
C ALA A 245 12.60 -18.66 13.41
N TYR A 246 12.00 -19.82 13.68
CA TYR A 246 10.65 -20.18 13.22
C TYR A 246 9.58 -19.15 13.60
N GLU A 247 9.55 -18.67 14.84
CA GLU A 247 8.54 -17.69 15.27
C GLU A 247 8.64 -16.36 14.52
N ARG A 248 9.86 -15.89 14.25
CA ARG A 248 10.09 -14.68 13.45
C ARG A 248 9.66 -14.88 12.02
N ALA A 249 9.94 -16.06 11.45
CA ALA A 249 9.47 -16.43 10.12
C ALA A 249 7.94 -16.43 10.06
N ALA A 250 7.28 -16.98 11.08
CA ALA A 250 5.83 -17.05 11.17
C ALA A 250 5.19 -15.66 11.26
N ASP A 251 5.77 -14.77 12.08
CA ASP A 251 5.31 -13.39 12.20
C ASP A 251 5.50 -12.61 10.89
N ALA A 252 6.60 -12.85 10.17
CA ALA A 252 6.88 -12.21 8.89
C ALA A 252 5.95 -12.69 7.77
N TYR A 253 5.65 -13.99 7.66
CA TYR A 253 4.65 -14.50 6.71
C TYR A 253 3.26 -13.94 6.99
N ALA A 254 2.85 -13.83 8.26
CA ALA A 254 1.57 -13.21 8.61
C ALA A 254 1.49 -11.75 8.16
N ARG A 255 2.58 -10.99 8.30
CA ARG A 255 2.67 -9.61 7.77
C ARG A 255 2.63 -9.57 6.24
N ALA A 256 3.35 -10.47 5.57
CA ALA A 256 3.34 -10.56 4.11
C ALA A 256 1.92 -10.79 3.57
N LYS A 257 1.18 -11.75 4.16
CA LYS A 257 -0.22 -12.00 3.82
C LYS A 257 -1.10 -10.75 4.00
N ALA A 258 -0.98 -10.07 5.14
CA ALA A 258 -1.76 -8.86 5.41
C ALA A 258 -1.47 -7.73 4.40
N GLU A 259 -0.23 -7.60 3.94
CA GLU A 259 0.12 -6.62 2.90
C GLU A 259 -0.49 -6.95 1.54
N TYR A 260 -0.47 -8.22 1.11
CA TYR A 260 -1.17 -8.60 -0.13
C TYR A 260 -2.69 -8.43 -0.03
N GLU A 261 -3.30 -8.70 1.13
CA GLU A 261 -4.72 -8.42 1.36
C GLU A 261 -5.04 -6.92 1.26
N ARG A 262 -4.18 -6.05 1.82
CA ARG A 262 -4.28 -4.60 1.65
C ARG A 262 -4.16 -4.19 0.18
N ALA A 263 -3.21 -4.77 -0.57
CA ALA A 263 -3.07 -4.50 -1.99
C ALA A 263 -4.32 -4.86 -2.79
N LEU A 264 -4.94 -6.00 -2.49
CA LEU A 264 -6.18 -6.46 -3.15
C LEU A 264 -7.39 -5.56 -2.85
N ALA A 265 -7.40 -4.89 -1.70
CA ALA A 265 -8.46 -3.96 -1.32
C ALA A 265 -8.38 -2.61 -2.05
N VAL A 266 -7.23 -2.26 -2.64
CA VAL A 266 -7.04 -0.99 -3.37
C VAL A 266 -7.62 -1.12 -4.79
N PRO A 267 -8.50 -0.20 -5.23
CA PRO A 267 -9.22 -0.27 -6.51
C PRO A 267 -8.34 0.17 -7.70
N ALA A 268 -7.22 -0.53 -7.93
CA ALA A 268 -6.31 -0.30 -9.06
C ALA A 268 -6.09 -1.57 -9.88
N SER A 269 -5.83 -1.41 -11.17
CA SER A 269 -5.60 -2.52 -12.12
C SER A 269 -4.17 -3.06 -12.08
N GLU A 270 -3.21 -2.28 -11.60
CA GLU A 270 -1.79 -2.62 -11.59
C GLU A 270 -1.21 -2.61 -10.16
N PRO A 271 -0.50 -3.67 -9.73
CA PRO A 271 -0.34 -4.96 -10.41
C PRO A 271 -1.66 -5.75 -10.53
N PRO A 272 -1.79 -6.64 -11.53
CA PRO A 272 -3.01 -7.43 -11.74
C PRO A 272 -3.41 -8.24 -10.51
N THR A 273 -4.71 -8.34 -10.25
CA THR A 273 -5.28 -9.07 -9.10
C THR A 273 -4.83 -10.53 -9.04
N GLU A 274 -4.69 -11.19 -10.20
CA GLU A 274 -4.23 -12.58 -10.30
C GLU A 274 -2.80 -12.73 -9.74
N VAL A 275 -1.88 -11.85 -10.13
CA VAL A 275 -0.49 -11.85 -9.67
C VAL A 275 -0.40 -11.71 -8.15
N ILE A 276 -1.18 -10.80 -7.57
CA ILE A 276 -1.20 -10.56 -6.11
C ILE A 276 -1.81 -11.77 -5.38
N THR A 277 -2.86 -12.36 -5.96
CA THR A 277 -3.53 -13.55 -5.40
C THR A 277 -2.60 -14.76 -5.39
N ASP A 278 -1.87 -14.99 -6.49
CA ASP A 278 -0.89 -16.06 -6.60
C ASP A 278 0.25 -15.89 -5.59
N ALA A 279 0.77 -14.66 -5.44
CA ALA A 279 1.80 -14.34 -4.45
C ALA A 279 1.30 -14.59 -3.01
N ARG A 280 0.08 -14.17 -2.68
CA ARG A 280 -0.55 -14.42 -1.38
C ARG A 280 -0.72 -15.92 -1.12
N ASN A 281 -1.25 -16.67 -2.09
CA ASN A 281 -1.45 -18.11 -1.95
C ASN A 281 -0.12 -18.86 -1.79
N ALA A 282 0.93 -18.41 -2.48
CA ALA A 282 2.28 -18.96 -2.29
C ALA A 282 2.81 -18.69 -0.87
N VAL A 283 2.58 -17.50 -0.32
CA VAL A 283 2.90 -17.20 1.10
C VAL A 283 2.11 -18.08 2.05
N GLU A 284 0.82 -18.34 1.79
CA GLU A 284 0.01 -19.22 2.64
C GLU A 284 0.48 -20.67 2.61
N ALA A 285 0.90 -21.18 1.45
CA ALA A 285 1.49 -22.50 1.31
C ALA A 285 2.82 -22.60 2.06
N GLU A 286 3.73 -21.64 1.87
CA GLU A 286 5.01 -21.56 2.58
C GLU A 286 4.82 -21.42 4.10
N TYR A 287 3.82 -20.65 4.53
CA TYR A 287 3.47 -20.52 5.94
C TYR A 287 3.01 -21.85 6.53
N THR A 288 2.17 -22.60 5.80
CA THR A 288 1.69 -23.93 6.25
C THR A 288 2.86 -24.92 6.38
N GLU A 289 3.79 -24.93 5.44
CA GLU A 289 5.00 -25.75 5.52
C GLU A 289 5.90 -25.34 6.69
N LEU A 290 6.04 -24.03 6.94
CA LEU A 290 6.78 -23.53 8.10
C LEU A 290 6.20 -24.05 9.43
N LEU A 291 4.87 -24.14 9.55
CA LEU A 291 4.23 -24.55 10.81
C LEU A 291 4.50 -26.02 11.17
N SER A 292 4.71 -26.89 10.17
CA SER A 292 5.06 -28.31 10.34
C SER A 292 6.58 -28.55 10.45
N ALA A 293 7.39 -27.68 9.82
CA ALA A 293 8.84 -27.85 9.71
C ALA A 293 9.59 -28.21 11.01
N PRO A 294 9.31 -27.61 12.19
CA PRO A 294 10.02 -27.97 13.42
C PRO A 294 9.80 -29.42 13.85
N VAL A 295 8.56 -29.91 13.75
CA VAL A 295 8.21 -31.28 14.12
C VAL A 295 8.74 -32.26 13.09
N ASP A 296 8.61 -31.95 11.80
CA ASP A 296 9.15 -32.80 10.72
C ASP A 296 10.67 -32.94 10.83
N ALA A 297 11.39 -31.85 11.08
CA ALA A 297 12.83 -31.88 11.32
C ALA A 297 13.19 -32.77 12.52
N ALA A 298 12.41 -32.69 13.60
CA ALA A 298 12.62 -33.52 14.79
C ALA A 298 12.36 -35.01 14.52
N GLN A 299 11.31 -35.32 13.77
CA GLN A 299 10.97 -36.69 13.34
C GLN A 299 12.03 -37.29 12.41
N VAL A 300 12.57 -36.49 11.49
CA VAL A 300 13.68 -36.90 10.60
C VAL A 300 14.92 -37.23 11.42
N ALA A 301 15.29 -36.39 12.40
CA ALA A 301 16.43 -36.66 13.29
C ALA A 301 16.24 -37.94 14.11
N ALA A 302 15.04 -38.14 14.69
CA ALA A 302 14.70 -39.37 15.41
C ALA A 302 14.74 -40.61 14.49
N SER A 303 14.32 -40.48 13.23
CA SER A 303 14.36 -41.58 12.25
C SER A 303 15.80 -41.93 11.85
N ALA A 304 16.66 -40.92 11.70
CA ALA A 304 18.10 -41.14 11.47
C ALA A 304 18.75 -41.88 12.65
N ALA A 305 18.40 -41.52 13.89
CA ALA A 305 18.88 -42.21 15.08
C ALA A 305 18.46 -43.70 15.09
N ARG A 306 17.20 -44.00 14.80
CA ARG A 306 16.70 -45.38 14.71
C ARG A 306 17.38 -46.20 13.62
N ALA A 307 17.77 -45.57 12.52
CA ALA A 307 18.44 -46.23 11.39
C ALA A 307 19.94 -46.47 11.61
N ALA A 308 20.57 -45.75 12.54
CA ALA A 308 22.00 -45.86 12.82
C ALA A 308 22.34 -47.19 13.50
N ALA A 309 23.17 -48.00 12.84
CA ALA A 309 23.63 -49.29 13.35
C ALA A 309 24.78 -49.14 14.37
N ASP A 310 25.64 -48.14 14.18
CA ASP A 310 26.71 -47.82 15.12
C ASP A 310 26.12 -47.13 16.37
N PRO A 311 26.33 -47.68 17.59
CA PRO A 311 25.79 -47.10 18.81
C PRO A 311 26.27 -45.69 19.13
N ALA A 312 27.52 -45.32 18.80
CA ALA A 312 28.03 -43.98 19.04
C ALA A 312 27.36 -42.97 18.11
N ALA A 313 27.30 -43.25 16.80
CA ALA A 313 26.57 -42.43 15.83
C ALA A 313 25.08 -42.32 16.17
N ARG A 314 24.45 -43.41 16.61
CA ARG A 314 23.05 -43.40 17.06
C ARG A 314 22.84 -42.48 18.26
N ALA A 315 23.75 -42.48 19.23
CA ALA A 315 23.67 -41.58 20.37
C ALA A 315 23.74 -40.11 19.92
N THR A 316 24.67 -39.75 19.04
CA THR A 316 24.75 -38.40 18.45
C THR A 316 23.45 -38.01 17.73
N HIS A 317 22.86 -38.91 16.94
CA HIS A 317 21.58 -38.65 16.27
C HIS A 317 20.42 -38.49 17.26
N TRP A 318 20.42 -39.21 18.38
CA TRP A 318 19.42 -39.01 19.44
C TRP A 318 19.59 -37.67 20.17
N GLU A 319 20.81 -37.18 20.36
CA GLU A 319 21.03 -35.81 20.88
C GLU A 319 20.47 -34.75 19.92
N ASP A 320 20.73 -34.92 18.62
CA ASP A 320 20.22 -34.05 17.55
C ASP A 320 18.68 -34.03 17.48
N ALA A 321 18.05 -35.20 17.72
CA ALA A 321 16.61 -35.33 17.83
C ALA A 321 16.05 -34.67 19.09
N LEU A 322 16.71 -34.87 20.24
CA LEU A 322 16.31 -34.26 21.51
C LEU A 322 16.28 -32.73 21.40
N ASP A 323 17.33 -32.13 20.83
CA ASP A 323 17.43 -30.69 20.63
C ASP A 323 16.30 -30.14 19.72
N ARG A 324 15.98 -30.84 18.62
CA ARG A 324 14.89 -30.43 17.72
C ARG A 324 13.51 -30.57 18.35
N TYR A 325 13.24 -31.66 19.08
CA TYR A 325 11.98 -31.80 19.80
C TYR A 325 11.84 -30.76 20.92
N ARG A 326 12.94 -30.39 21.60
CA ARG A 326 12.94 -29.29 22.58
C ARG A 326 12.60 -27.98 21.91
N THR A 327 13.25 -27.66 20.79
CA THR A 327 12.93 -26.49 19.97
C THR A 327 11.44 -26.48 19.61
N ALA A 328 10.91 -27.55 19.04
CA ALA A 328 9.49 -27.65 18.67
C ALA A 328 8.54 -27.50 19.87
N TYR A 329 8.91 -28.03 21.03
CA TYR A 329 8.15 -27.91 22.28
C TYR A 329 8.11 -26.47 22.81
N GLU A 330 9.22 -25.75 22.69
CA GLU A 330 9.39 -24.38 23.20
C GLU A 330 8.77 -23.30 22.29
N LEU A 331 8.47 -23.63 21.03
CA LEU A 331 7.79 -22.70 20.12
C LEU A 331 6.42 -22.28 20.65
N ASP A 332 6.13 -20.98 20.52
CA ASP A 332 4.92 -20.33 20.99
C ASP A 332 4.68 -20.54 22.51
N TRP A 333 5.76 -20.62 23.30
CA TRP A 333 5.63 -20.65 24.74
C TRP A 333 5.05 -19.33 25.27
N GLY A 334 4.02 -19.41 26.11
CA GLY A 334 3.33 -18.23 26.66
C GLY A 334 2.33 -17.55 25.73
N ARG A 335 2.02 -18.13 24.57
CA ARG A 335 0.93 -17.68 23.68
C ARG A 335 0.14 -18.84 23.08
N ASP A 336 -0.89 -18.53 22.29
CA ASP A 336 -1.61 -19.51 21.50
C ASP A 336 -0.68 -20.14 20.46
N ARG A 337 -0.72 -21.47 20.39
CA ARG A 337 0.22 -22.26 19.59
C ARG A 337 -0.21 -22.30 18.13
N ARG A 338 0.73 -21.95 17.23
CA ARG A 338 0.57 -21.97 15.77
C ARG A 338 1.27 -23.17 15.14
N PHE A 339 2.44 -23.54 15.67
CA PHE A 339 3.23 -24.67 15.16
C PHE A 339 2.60 -26.00 15.51
N ASP A 340 2.81 -26.98 14.63
CA ASP A 340 2.27 -28.32 14.78
C ASP A 340 2.86 -29.05 15.99
N GLY A 341 2.17 -30.13 16.38
CA GLY A 341 2.47 -30.93 17.56
C GLY A 341 1.87 -30.32 18.83
N ASP A 342 0.91 -31.00 19.45
CA ASP A 342 0.40 -30.56 20.74
C ASP A 342 1.45 -30.78 21.85
N ARG A 343 1.39 -29.96 22.90
CA ARG A 343 2.41 -29.97 23.97
C ARG A 343 2.48 -31.30 24.72
N ALA A 344 1.38 -32.03 24.84
CA ALA A 344 1.37 -33.32 25.54
C ALA A 344 2.11 -34.38 24.71
N SER A 345 1.81 -34.46 23.41
CA SER A 345 2.51 -35.36 22.49
C SER A 345 4.00 -35.03 22.38
N LEU A 346 4.37 -33.75 22.30
CA LEU A 346 5.78 -33.35 22.25
C LEU A 346 6.52 -33.64 23.56
N ARG A 347 5.86 -33.44 24.70
CA ARG A 347 6.42 -33.80 26.02
C ARG A 347 6.64 -35.31 26.13
N GLN A 348 5.69 -36.12 25.65
CA GLN A 348 5.84 -37.57 25.63
C GLN A 348 6.99 -37.98 24.72
N ALA A 349 7.06 -37.44 23.50
CA ALA A 349 8.15 -37.71 22.57
C ALA A 349 9.52 -37.34 23.15
N LEU A 350 9.61 -36.21 23.88
CA LEU A 350 10.84 -35.82 24.59
C LEU A 350 11.25 -36.84 25.66
N ALA A 351 10.30 -37.36 26.43
CA ALA A 351 10.57 -38.40 27.42
C ALA A 351 11.03 -39.70 26.75
N ASP A 352 10.37 -40.12 25.68
CA ASP A 352 10.72 -41.33 24.93
C ASP A 352 12.12 -41.20 24.30
N ILE A 353 12.45 -40.05 23.71
CA ILE A 353 13.77 -39.78 23.15
C ILE A 353 14.85 -39.76 24.22
N ALA A 354 14.58 -39.18 25.40
CA ALA A 354 15.52 -39.20 26.50
C ALA A 354 15.84 -40.63 26.96
N VAL A 355 14.84 -41.53 26.96
CA VAL A 355 15.06 -42.96 27.23
C VAL A 355 15.99 -43.58 26.17
N GLU A 356 15.66 -43.40 24.89
CA GLU A 356 16.45 -43.97 23.78
C GLU A 356 17.89 -43.42 23.75
N LEU A 357 18.07 -42.14 24.08
CA LEU A 357 19.38 -41.50 24.16
C LEU A 357 20.25 -42.11 25.27
N VAL A 358 19.68 -42.32 26.46
CA VAL A 358 20.38 -42.97 27.59
C VAL A 358 20.80 -44.40 27.20
N ASP A 359 19.90 -45.15 26.57
CA ASP A 359 20.17 -46.54 26.16
C ASP A 359 21.25 -46.58 25.05
N ALA A 360 21.22 -45.65 24.10
CA ALA A 360 22.21 -45.53 23.03
C ALA A 360 23.62 -45.21 23.58
N HIS A 361 23.73 -44.23 24.49
CA HIS A 361 25.01 -43.91 25.14
C HIS A 361 25.55 -45.08 25.96
N ARG A 362 24.70 -45.79 26.72
CA ARG A 362 25.12 -46.99 27.45
C ARG A 362 25.64 -48.07 26.50
N GLN A 363 24.96 -48.30 25.38
CA GLN A 363 25.42 -49.28 24.39
C GLN A 363 26.74 -48.87 23.74
N ALA A 364 26.92 -47.58 23.42
CA ALA A 364 28.18 -47.04 22.90
C ALA A 364 29.33 -47.22 23.90
N GLY A 365 29.10 -46.89 25.18
CA GLY A 365 30.09 -47.10 26.23
C GLY A 365 30.48 -48.57 26.40
N ARG A 366 29.50 -49.49 26.38
CA ARG A 366 29.77 -50.94 26.42
C ARG A 366 30.54 -51.44 25.20
N GLN A 367 30.28 -50.89 24.02
CA GLN A 367 31.03 -51.27 22.81
C GLN A 367 32.48 -50.78 22.89
N ALA A 368 32.71 -49.53 23.29
CA ALA A 368 34.04 -49.00 23.48
C ALA A 368 34.87 -49.81 24.50
N LEU A 369 34.26 -50.27 25.61
CA LEU A 369 34.93 -51.17 26.57
C LEU A 369 35.29 -52.54 25.98
N ARG A 370 34.47 -53.11 25.08
CA ARG A 370 34.80 -54.38 24.41
C ARG A 370 35.95 -54.23 23.43
N GLU A 371 35.97 -53.11 22.71
CA GLU A 371 37.08 -52.77 21.80
C GLU A 371 38.39 -52.59 22.60
N VAL A 372 38.34 -52.04 23.82
CA VAL A 372 39.49 -52.01 24.76
C VAL A 372 39.95 -53.41 25.13
N ASP A 373 39.05 -54.33 25.51
CA ASP A 373 39.42 -55.69 25.92
C ASP A 373 40.08 -56.48 24.77
N ASP A 374 39.64 -56.25 23.52
CA ASP A 374 40.25 -56.84 22.33
C ASP A 374 41.62 -56.20 21.99
N GLU A 375 41.75 -54.87 22.18
CA GLU A 375 42.99 -54.12 21.97
C GLU A 375 44.00 -54.26 23.11
N SER A 376 43.62 -54.70 24.31
CA SER A 376 44.51 -54.92 25.48
C SER A 376 45.62 -55.97 25.24
N LYS A 377 45.70 -56.53 24.03
CA LYS A 377 46.83 -57.32 23.52
C LYS A 377 47.89 -56.47 22.80
N GLN A 378 47.69 -55.16 22.63
CA GLN A 378 48.62 -54.17 22.07
C GLN A 378 48.45 -52.81 22.79
N ASP A 379 49.55 -52.22 23.28
CA ASP A 379 49.72 -50.98 24.11
C ASP A 379 48.89 -49.69 23.77
N GLY A 380 47.56 -49.75 23.60
CA GLY A 380 46.72 -48.65 23.09
C GLY A 380 45.42 -48.31 23.84
N SER A 381 45.17 -48.87 25.03
CA SER A 381 43.84 -48.87 25.68
C SER A 381 43.30 -47.53 26.26
N GLY A 382 44.08 -46.44 26.28
CA GLY A 382 43.69 -45.18 26.96
C GLY A 382 42.49 -44.43 26.34
N PRO A 383 42.52 -44.10 25.02
CA PRO A 383 41.48 -43.29 24.38
C PRO A 383 40.08 -43.94 24.34
N ALA A 384 40.00 -45.27 24.26
CA ALA A 384 38.74 -46.00 24.22
C ALA A 384 38.08 -46.12 25.61
N CYS A 385 38.88 -46.19 26.70
CA CYS A 385 38.38 -46.04 28.06
C CYS A 385 37.81 -44.63 28.32
N ASP A 386 38.49 -43.58 27.84
CA ASP A 386 38.01 -42.19 27.96
C ASP A 386 36.69 -41.99 27.19
N SER A 387 36.57 -42.58 26.00
CA SER A 387 35.34 -42.56 25.20
C SER A 387 34.17 -43.29 25.89
N ALA A 388 34.43 -44.46 26.48
CA ALA A 388 33.43 -45.19 27.24
C ALA A 388 32.93 -44.40 28.47
N ALA A 389 33.85 -43.81 29.23
CA ALA A 389 33.53 -42.98 30.38
C ALA A 389 32.67 -41.77 29.99
N ALA A 390 33.02 -41.06 28.91
CA ALA A 390 32.24 -39.93 28.40
C ALA A 390 30.80 -40.33 28.04
N HIS A 391 30.61 -41.49 27.41
CA HIS A 391 29.26 -41.98 27.09
C HIS A 391 28.45 -42.34 28.34
N PHE A 392 29.02 -43.00 29.33
CA PHE A 392 28.29 -43.30 30.58
C PHE A 392 27.98 -42.05 31.40
N GLU A 393 28.90 -41.09 31.45
CA GLU A 393 28.66 -39.80 32.10
C GLU A 393 27.50 -39.07 31.42
N ARG A 394 27.52 -38.99 30.09
CA ARG A 394 26.44 -38.35 29.32
C ARG A 394 25.08 -39.03 29.53
N ALA A 395 25.05 -40.36 29.55
CA ALA A 395 23.85 -41.12 29.88
C ALA A 395 23.31 -40.77 31.28
N ARG A 396 24.21 -40.61 32.27
CA ARG A 396 23.83 -40.25 33.64
C ARG A 396 23.30 -38.84 33.74
N GLU A 397 23.89 -37.88 33.03
CA GLU A 397 23.41 -36.49 32.97
C GLU A 397 21.98 -36.43 32.42
N VAL A 398 21.76 -37.00 31.23
CA VAL A 398 20.45 -37.03 30.58
C VAL A 398 19.43 -37.75 31.45
N ALA A 399 19.79 -38.88 32.05
CA ALA A 399 18.90 -39.61 32.96
C ALA A 399 18.54 -38.78 34.20
N THR A 400 19.50 -38.05 34.77
CA THR A 400 19.25 -37.22 35.95
C THR A 400 18.30 -36.06 35.63
N GLU A 401 18.42 -35.45 34.46
CA GLU A 401 17.64 -34.28 34.07
C GLU A 401 16.24 -34.65 33.56
N LEU A 402 16.11 -35.71 32.76
CA LEU A 402 14.90 -35.97 31.96
C LEU A 402 14.20 -37.29 32.27
N VAL A 403 14.92 -38.32 32.72
CA VAL A 403 14.36 -39.66 33.02
C VAL A 403 14.95 -40.25 34.31
N PRO A 404 14.65 -39.66 35.50
CA PRO A 404 15.34 -39.99 36.75
C PRO A 404 15.26 -41.46 37.15
N ASP A 405 14.19 -42.15 36.78
CA ASP A 405 13.98 -43.58 37.05
C ASP A 405 15.02 -44.49 36.37
N ARG A 406 15.76 -43.98 35.38
CA ARG A 406 16.83 -44.69 34.69
C ARG A 406 18.24 -44.26 35.14
N ARG A 407 18.36 -43.52 36.24
CA ARG A 407 19.66 -43.01 36.73
C ARG A 407 20.66 -44.11 37.11
N GLU A 408 20.19 -45.20 37.69
CA GLU A 408 21.03 -46.36 38.01
C GLU A 408 21.09 -47.31 36.80
N PRO A 409 22.28 -47.83 36.43
CA PRO A 409 22.36 -48.92 35.47
C PRO A 409 21.59 -50.13 36.03
N PRO A 410 20.92 -50.93 35.19
CA PRO A 410 20.38 -52.21 35.65
C PRO A 410 21.50 -53.04 36.29
N ALA A 411 21.17 -53.82 37.33
CA ALA A 411 22.13 -54.53 38.18
C ALA A 411 23.17 -55.38 37.40
N ASP A 412 22.80 -55.87 36.22
CA ASP A 412 23.65 -56.65 35.32
C ASP A 412 24.81 -55.84 34.72
N GLU A 413 24.66 -54.51 34.56
CA GLU A 413 25.71 -53.62 34.03
C GLU A 413 26.71 -53.18 35.13
N LEU A 414 26.23 -53.03 36.37
CA LEU A 414 27.08 -52.78 37.53
C LEU A 414 27.97 -54.00 37.83
N ALA A 415 27.48 -55.21 37.58
CA ALA A 415 28.27 -56.43 37.70
C ALA A 415 29.41 -56.50 36.67
N ALA A 416 29.13 -56.20 35.40
CA ALA A 416 30.15 -56.23 34.33
C ALA A 416 31.27 -55.18 34.54
N ALA A 417 30.91 -53.96 34.98
CA ALA A 417 31.91 -52.93 35.30
C ALA A 417 32.72 -53.27 36.56
N SER A 418 32.12 -53.95 37.54
CA SER A 418 32.82 -54.40 38.76
C SER A 418 33.77 -55.57 38.45
N GLU A 419 33.40 -56.50 37.55
CA GLU A 419 34.27 -57.61 37.13
C GLU A 419 35.49 -57.14 36.33
N GLN A 420 35.35 -56.10 35.49
CA GLN A 420 36.46 -55.48 34.77
C GLN A 420 37.33 -54.58 35.66
N GLY A 421 36.74 -53.82 36.60
CA GLY A 421 37.49 -53.03 37.59
C GLY A 421 38.31 -53.90 38.57
N VAL A 422 37.76 -55.05 38.98
CA VAL A 422 38.48 -56.02 39.83
C VAL A 422 39.61 -56.71 39.05
N SER A 423 39.46 -56.93 37.74
CA SER A 423 40.50 -57.55 36.91
C SER A 423 41.73 -56.66 36.71
N VAL A 424 41.59 -55.34 36.80
CA VAL A 424 42.73 -54.39 36.72
C VAL A 424 43.44 -54.21 38.08
N GLU A 425 42.74 -54.39 39.21
CA GLU A 425 43.36 -54.30 40.55
C GLU A 425 43.99 -55.60 41.06
N THR A 426 43.76 -56.75 40.42
CA THR A 426 44.34 -58.05 40.83
C THR A 426 45.50 -58.52 39.94
N GLU A 427 46.52 -57.69 39.72
CA GLU A 427 47.88 -58.20 39.45
C GLU A 427 48.82 -57.79 40.59
N PRO A 428 49.07 -58.67 41.58
CA PRO A 428 50.12 -58.42 42.57
C PRO A 428 51.47 -58.69 41.93
N LYS A 429 52.26 -57.64 41.67
CA LYS A 429 53.70 -57.79 41.42
C LYS A 429 54.39 -58.28 42.69
N GLY A 430 54.56 -59.59 42.79
CA GLY A 430 55.31 -60.26 43.85
C GLY A 430 56.32 -61.26 43.29
N ARG A 431 57.50 -60.80 42.87
CA ARG A 431 58.82 -61.13 43.46
C ARG A 431 59.96 -60.48 42.69
#